data_AF-A0A7C4INY9-F1
#
_entry.id   AF-A0A7C4INY9-F1
#
_cell.length_a   1.000
_cell.length_b   1.000
_cell.length_c   1.000
_cell.angle_alpha   90.00
_cell.angle_beta   90.00
_cell.angle_gamma   90.00
#
_symmetry.space_group_name_H-M   'P 1'
#
loop_
_entity.id
_entity.type
_entity.pdbx_description
1 polymer ?
#
loop_
_entity_poly.entity_id
_entity_poly.type
_entity_poly.pdbx_seq_one_letter_code
_entity_poly.pdbx_strand_id
1 'polypeptide(L)' 'MKKEPMTHSKVKLVEKEIITLAEQIEAISKKLDDFKDLKNELKGIKLFLGRVYPEFKTWFPEIMQKVYKKK' A
#
# COMPACT_ATOMS: atom_id res chain seq x y z
N MET A 1 47.07 3.83 -21.94
CA MET A 1 46.04 2.94 -21.34
C MET A 1 44.72 3.71 -21.26
N LYS A 2 43.74 3.42 -22.13
CA LYS A 2 42.41 4.06 -22.07
C LYS A 2 41.54 3.30 -21.05
N LYS A 3 41.57 3.71 -19.78
CA LYS A 3 40.74 3.11 -18.71
C LYS A 3 39.37 3.80 -18.51
N GLU A 4 39.13 4.91 -19.18
CA GLU A 4 37.97 5.80 -18.96
C GLU A 4 36.59 5.31 -19.48
N PRO A 5 36.44 4.50 -20.56
CA PRO A 5 35.10 4.22 -21.09
C PRO A 5 34.29 3.22 -20.25
N MET A 6 34.96 2.40 -19.44
CA MET A 6 34.31 1.32 -18.67
C MET A 6 33.72 1.80 -17.34
N THR A 7 34.30 2.84 -16.74
CA THR A 7 33.76 3.47 -15.53
C THR A 7 32.53 4.31 -15.86
N HIS A 8 32.55 5.07 -16.95
CA HIS A 8 31.40 5.90 -17.33
C HIS A 8 30.16 5.08 -17.70
N SER A 9 30.35 3.93 -18.36
CA SER A 9 29.26 3.00 -18.69
C SER A 9 28.65 2.34 -17.45
N LYS A 10 29.47 1.98 -16.44
CA LYS A 10 28.98 1.46 -15.16
C LYS A 10 28.17 2.51 -14.39
N VAL A 11 28.63 3.76 -14.37
CA VAL A 11 27.90 4.87 -13.71
C VAL A 11 26.53 5.08 -14.37
N LYS A 12 26.47 5.11 -15.71
CA LYS A 12 25.19 5.23 -16.44
C LYS A 12 24.23 4.06 -16.18
N LEU A 13 24.77 2.85 -16.00
CA LEU A 13 23.95 1.70 -15.66
C LEU A 13 23.33 1.85 -14.26
N VAL A 14 24.14 2.23 -13.27
CA VAL A 14 23.66 2.47 -11.90
C VAL A 14 22.64 3.62 -11.85
N GLU A 15 22.87 4.71 -12.58
CA GLU A 15 21.89 5.81 -12.70
C GLU A 15 20.55 5.32 -13.23
N LYS A 16 20.57 4.48 -14.27
CA LYS A 16 19.36 3.89 -14.84
C LYS A 16 18.66 2.97 -13.83
N GLU A 17 19.40 2.15 -13.12
CA GLU A 17 18.85 1.28 -12.07
C GLU A 17 18.21 2.09 -10.94
N ILE A 18 18.85 3.19 -10.51
CA ILE A 18 18.28 4.10 -9.50
C ILE A 18 16.96 4.69 -9.98
N ILE A 19 16.90 5.15 -11.24
CA ILE A 19 15.65 5.69 -11.82
C ILE A 19 14.57 4.61 -11.83
N THR A 20 14.88 3.40 -12.29
CA THR A 20 13.92 2.29 -12.31
C THR A 20 13.43 1.93 -10.90
N LEU A 21 14.32 1.91 -9.91
CA LEU A 21 13.93 1.66 -8.52
C LEU A 21 13.04 2.78 -7.96
N ALA A 22 13.33 4.05 -8.29
CA ALA A 22 12.52 5.18 -7.87
C ALA A 22 11.09 5.10 -8.45
N GLU A 23 10.96 4.78 -9.75
CA GLU A 23 9.67 4.57 -10.41
C GLU A 23 8.87 3.44 -9.76
N GLN A 24 9.53 2.33 -9.41
CA GLN A 24 8.90 1.21 -8.71
C GLN A 24 8.41 1.59 -7.31
N ILE A 25 9.22 2.34 -6.56
CA ILE A 25 8.84 2.83 -5.22
C ILE A 25 7.62 3.75 -5.32
N GLU A 26 7.59 4.66 -6.31
CA GLU A 26 6.44 5.54 -6.52
C GLU A 26 5.17 4.75 -6.85
N ALA A 27 5.28 3.74 -7.73
CA ALA A 27 4.16 2.88 -8.08
C ALA A 27 3.64 2.07 -6.87
N ILE A 28 4.55 1.59 -5.99
CA ILE A 28 4.17 0.90 -4.75
C ILE A 28 3.49 1.88 -3.78
N SER A 29 4.01 3.10 -3.65
CA SER A 29 3.41 4.12 -2.78
C SER A 29 1.97 4.44 -3.18
N LYS A 30 1.71 4.64 -4.48
CA LYS A 30 0.35 4.86 -5.00
C LYS A 30 -0.59 3.71 -4.64
N LYS A 31 -0.16 2.47 -4.86
CA LYS A 31 -0.94 1.28 -4.47
C LYS A 31 -1.20 1.23 -2.96
N LEU A 32 -0.24 1.64 -2.13
CA LEU A 32 -0.39 1.67 -0.67
C LEU A 32 -1.50 2.64 -0.25
N ASP A 33 -1.60 3.80 -0.92
CA ASP A 33 -2.66 4.77 -0.69
C ASP A 33 -4.03 4.20 -1.10
N ASP A 34 -4.13 3.55 -2.27
CA ASP A 34 -5.35 2.86 -2.69
C ASP A 34 -5.78 1.79 -1.67
N PHE A 35 -4.83 1.02 -1.12
CA PHE A 35 -5.10 0.05 -0.07
C PHE A 35 -5.60 0.69 1.23
N LYS A 36 -5.11 1.89 1.55
CA LYS A 36 -5.55 2.63 2.73
C LYS A 36 -6.99 3.12 2.55
N ASP A 37 -7.35 3.58 1.36
CA ASP A 37 -8.71 4.01 1.05
C ASP A 37 -9.68 2.82 1.06
N LEU A 38 -9.34 1.71 0.42
CA LEU A 38 -10.13 0.48 0.47
C LEU A 38 -10.34 -0.01 1.91
N LYS A 39 -9.31 0.10 2.76
CA LYS A 39 -9.43 -0.23 4.18
C LYS A 39 -10.43 0.66 4.91
N ASN A 40 -10.48 1.96 4.58
CA ASN A 40 -11.43 2.90 5.15
C ASN A 40 -12.86 2.62 4.67
N GLU A 41 -13.04 2.35 3.37
CA GLU A 41 -14.33 1.95 2.80
C GLU A 41 -14.87 0.68 3.45
N LEU A 42 -14.04 -0.36 3.57
CA LEU A 42 -14.40 -1.60 4.26
C LEU A 42 -14.77 -1.37 5.73
N LYS A 43 -14.12 -0.42 6.41
CA LYS A 43 -14.51 -0.03 7.77
C LYS A 43 -15.88 0.65 7.77
N GLY A 44 -16.14 1.52 6.81
CA GLY A 44 -17.43 2.17 6.59
C GLY A 44 -18.56 1.16 6.39
N ILE A 45 -18.36 0.19 5.50
CA ILE A 45 -19.34 -0.89 5.23
C ILE A 45 -19.64 -1.68 6.51
N LYS A 46 -18.62 -2.10 7.27
CA LYS A 46 -18.82 -2.84 8.53
C LYS A 46 -19.63 -2.04 9.55
N LEU A 47 -19.36 -0.74 9.68
CA LEU A 47 -20.11 0.16 10.55
C LEU A 47 -21.56 0.34 10.08
N PHE A 48 -21.76 0.51 8.77
CA PHE A 48 -23.07 0.61 8.16
C PHE A 48 -23.91 -0.65 8.42
N LEU A 49 -23.35 -1.84 8.18
CA LEU A 49 -24.02 -3.11 8.43
C LEU A 49 -24.42 -3.26 9.90
N GLY A 50 -23.51 -2.97 10.83
CA GLY A 50 -23.82 -3.01 12.27
C GLY A 50 -24.85 -1.96 12.72
N ARG A 51 -25.11 -0.91 11.93
CA ARG A 51 -26.14 0.10 12.19
C ARG A 51 -27.49 -0.29 11.60
N VAL A 52 -27.51 -0.74 10.35
CA VAL A 52 -28.75 -1.13 9.64
C VAL A 52 -29.29 -2.47 10.14
N TYR A 53 -28.40 -3.40 10.49
CA TYR A 53 -28.74 -4.73 11.00
C TYR A 53 -28.07 -4.94 12.36
N PRO A 54 -28.71 -4.57 13.48
CA PRO A 54 -28.11 -4.70 14.82
C PRO A 54 -27.62 -6.12 15.14
N GLU A 55 -28.35 -7.14 14.66
CA GLU A 55 -28.01 -8.56 14.83
C GLU A 55 -26.67 -8.96 14.20
N PHE A 56 -26.23 -8.23 13.16
CA PHE A 56 -24.92 -8.40 12.55
C PHE A 56 -23.78 -8.31 13.58
N LYS A 57 -23.91 -7.46 14.60
CA LYS A 57 -22.91 -7.33 15.66
C LYS A 57 -22.84 -8.57 16.55
N THR A 58 -23.96 -9.26 16.71
CA THR A 58 -24.08 -10.48 17.53
C THR A 58 -23.64 -11.71 16.74
N TRP A 59 -23.99 -11.79 15.45
CA TRP A 59 -23.59 -12.91 14.58
C TRP A 59 -22.12 -12.85 14.17
N PHE A 60 -21.55 -11.65 14.01
CA PHE A 60 -20.19 -11.44 13.53
C PHE A 60 -19.37 -10.50 14.44
N PRO A 61 -19.22 -10.82 15.73
CA PRO A 61 -18.49 -10.00 16.69
C PRO A 61 -17.01 -9.81 16.29
N GLU A 62 -16.37 -10.80 15.67
CA GLU A 62 -14.99 -10.75 15.20
C GLU A 62 -14.78 -9.75 14.06
N ILE A 63 -15.79 -9.52 13.22
CA ILE A 63 -15.76 -8.48 12.19
C ILE A 63 -15.80 -7.10 12.84
N MET A 64 -16.64 -6.92 13.86
CA MET A 64 -16.78 -5.67 14.59
C MET A 64 -15.54 -5.34 15.44
N GLN A 65 -14.91 -6.33 16.07
CA GLN A 65 -13.65 -6.12 16.80
C GLN A 65 -12.55 -5.51 15.92
N LYS A 66 -12.49 -5.90 14.64
CA LYS A 66 -11.52 -5.34 13.67
C LYS A 66 -11.78 -3.86 13.34
N VAL A 67 -12.96 -3.33 13.61
CA VAL A 67 -13.29 -1.90 13.45
C VAL A 67 -12.74 -1.07 14.61
N TYR A 68 -12.82 -1.62 15.83
CA TYR A 68 -12.45 -0.93 17.07
C TYR A 68 -11.01 -1.20 17.54
N LYS A 69 -10.32 -2.19 16.95
CA LYS A 69 -8.90 -2.42 17.20
C LYS A 69 -8.11 -1.18 16.80
N LYS A 70 -7.78 -0.33 17.79
CA LYS A 70 -6.79 0.72 17.60
C LYS A 70 -5.45 0.05 17.27
N LYS A 71 -4.82 0.50 16.19
CA LYS A 71 -3.40 0.27 15.97
C LYS A 71 -2.63 1.13 16.96
#